data_AF-A0A1E7IFR8-F1
#
_entry.id   AF-A0A1E7IFR8-F1
#
_cell.length_a   1.000
_cell.length_b   1.000
_cell.length_c   1.000
_cell.angle_alpha   90.00
_cell.angle_beta   90.00
_cell.angle_gamma   90.00
#
_symmetry.space_group_name_H-M   'P 1'
#
loop_
_entity.id
_entity.type
_entity.pdbx_description
1 polymer ?
#
loop_
_entity_poly.entity_id
_entity_poly.type
_entity_poly.pdbx_seq_one_letter_code
_entity_poly.pdbx_strand_id
1 'polypeptide(L)' 'MLVEKDAIELAKVQELSQMYNKMASAKAAQIISALDRELAIGILSGMKSKSAGKVLANIGGEQAAILSTAYSTLRED' A
#
# COMPACT_ATOMS: atom_id res chain seq x y z
N MET A 1 14.13 -6.81 -21.41
CA MET A 1 12.71 -6.48 -21.68
C MET A 1 11.76 -6.82 -20.53
N LEU A 2 11.79 -8.02 -19.91
CA LEU A 2 10.95 -8.31 -18.73
C LEU A 2 11.40 -7.51 -17.49
N VAL A 3 12.68 -7.61 -17.13
CA VAL A 3 13.29 -6.89 -15.99
C VAL A 3 13.06 -5.37 -16.03
N GLU A 4 13.04 -4.79 -17.24
CA GLU A 4 12.84 -3.35 -17.43
C GLU A 4 11.39 -2.93 -17.22
N LYS A 5 10.43 -3.77 -17.63
CA LYS A 5 9.00 -3.55 -17.35
C LYS A 5 8.73 -3.63 -15.85
N ASP A 6 9.28 -4.64 -15.18
CA ASP A 6 9.13 -4.84 -13.74
C ASP A 6 9.71 -3.65 -12.95
N ALA A 7 10.86 -3.13 -13.38
CA ALA A 7 11.48 -1.95 -12.76
C ALA A 7 10.62 -0.68 -12.92
N ILE A 8 10.00 -0.49 -14.09
CA ILE A 8 9.11 0.65 -14.34
C ILE A 8 7.84 0.54 -13.49
N GLU A 9 7.27 -0.66 -13.38
CA GLU A 9 6.09 -0.91 -12.54
C GLU A 9 6.39 -0.66 -11.05
N LEU A 10 7.53 -1.15 -10.56
CA LEU A 10 7.98 -0.89 -9.19
C LEU A 10 8.17 0.60 -8.92
N ALA A 11 8.79 1.33 -9.85
CA ALA A 11 9.00 2.78 -9.72
C ALA A 11 7.66 3.55 -9.62
N LYS A 12 6.66 3.15 -10.42
CA LYS A 12 5.31 3.74 -10.35
C LYS A 12 4.62 3.44 -9.03
N VAL A 13 4.72 2.20 -8.52
CA VAL A 13 4.17 1.84 -7.21
C VAL A 13 4.84 2.66 -6.10
N GLN A 14 6.16 2.83 -6.14
CA GLN A 14 6.87 3.69 -5.19
C GLN A 14 6.42 5.15 -5.26
N GLU A 15 6.21 5.70 -6.46
CA GLU A 15 5.69 7.05 -6.63
C GLU A 15 4.31 7.20 -5.97
N LEU A 16 3.40 6.25 -6.23
CA LEU A 16 2.08 6.20 -5.60
C LEU A 16 2.21 6.14 -4.07
N SER A 17 3.07 5.27 -3.54
CA SER A 17 3.34 5.21 -2.09
C SER A 17 3.76 6.55 -1.51
N GLN A 18 4.61 7.32 -2.22
CA GLN A 18 5.01 8.65 -1.77
C GLN A 18 3.86 9.66 -1.81
N MET A 19 2.97 9.57 -2.80
CA MET A 19 1.77 10.40 -2.87
C MET A 19 0.81 10.09 -1.71
N TYR A 20 0.50 8.82 -1.46
CA TYR A 20 -0.38 8.41 -0.37
C TYR A 20 0.23 8.68 1.01
N ASN A 21 1.57 8.62 1.15
CA ASN A 21 2.26 9.03 2.38
C ASN A 21 1.98 10.49 2.77
N LYS A 22 1.82 11.38 1.80
CA LYS A 22 1.55 12.81 2.00
C LYS A 22 0.05 13.12 2.09
N MET A 23 -0.80 12.17 1.74
CA MET A 23 -2.24 12.30 1.78
C MET A 23 -2.77 12.13 3.21
N ALA A 24 -3.89 12.79 3.53
CA ALA A 24 -4.62 12.54 4.77
C ALA A 24 -5.04 11.07 4.85
N SER A 25 -4.77 10.41 5.99
CA SER A 25 -4.92 8.96 6.13
C SER A 25 -6.33 8.45 5.88
N ALA A 26 -7.37 9.21 6.24
CA ALA A 26 -8.76 8.86 5.95
C ALA A 26 -9.07 8.85 4.45
N LYS A 27 -8.55 9.83 3.70
CA LYS A 27 -8.73 9.91 2.25
C LYS A 27 -7.94 8.81 1.54
N ALA A 28 -6.71 8.55 1.98
CA ALA A 28 -5.90 7.45 1.47
C ALA A 28 -6.61 6.10 1.68
N ALA A 29 -7.21 5.88 2.85
CA ALA A 29 -7.97 4.65 3.15
C ALA A 29 -9.14 4.43 2.20
N GLN A 30 -9.94 5.47 1.93
CA GLN A 30 -11.07 5.39 0.98
C GLN A 30 -10.64 5.01 -0.44
N ILE A 31 -9.49 5.49 -0.89
CA ILE A 31 -8.99 5.21 -2.24
C ILE A 31 -8.36 3.81 -2.26
N ILE A 32 -7.49 3.50 -1.30
CA ILE A 32 -6.75 2.24 -1.24
C ILE A 32 -7.69 1.05 -1.07
N SER A 33 -8.80 1.19 -0.33
CA SER A 33 -9.79 0.12 -0.17
C SER A 33 -10.52 -0.25 -1.47
N ALA A 34 -10.49 0.61 -2.49
CA ALA A 34 -11.09 0.38 -3.79
C ALA A 34 -10.10 -0.13 -4.85
N LEU A 35 -8.80 -0.22 -4.52
CA LEU A 35 -7.79 -0.75 -5.43
C LEU A 35 -7.79 -2.28 -5.44
N ASP A 36 -7.18 -2.85 -6.47
CA ASP A 36 -6.85 -4.27 -6.43
C ASP A 36 -5.89 -4.56 -5.26
N ARG A 37 -6.00 -5.79 -4.74
CA ARG A 37 -5.31 -6.18 -3.50
C ARG A 37 -3.80 -6.05 -3.62
N GLU A 38 -3.21 -6.47 -4.74
CA GLU A 38 -1.76 -6.47 -4.94
C GLU A 38 -1.21 -5.04 -5.01
N LEU A 39 -1.88 -4.14 -5.73
CA LEU A 39 -1.51 -2.74 -5.76
C LEU A 39 -1.67 -2.06 -4.40
N ALA A 40 -2.76 -2.35 -3.68
CA ALA A 40 -2.98 -1.82 -2.33
C ALA A 40 -1.85 -2.23 -1.39
N ILE A 41 -1.46 -3.51 -1.43
CA ILE A 41 -0.34 -4.05 -0.65
C ILE A 41 0.98 -3.38 -1.06
N GLY A 42 1.29 -3.31 -2.36
CA GLY A 42 2.51 -2.67 -2.87
C GLY A 42 2.63 -1.21 -2.43
N ILE A 43 1.52 -0.46 -2.53
CA ILE A 43 1.46 0.93 -2.08
C ILE A 43 1.73 1.01 -0.56
N LEU A 44 1.02 0.22 0.25
CA LEU A 44 1.18 0.21 1.71
C LEU A 44 2.60 -0.20 2.13
N SER A 45 3.23 -1.13 1.42
CA SER A 45 4.62 -1.56 1.65
C SER A 45 5.64 -0.47 1.36
N GLY A 46 5.40 0.37 0.34
CA GLY A 46 6.24 1.54 0.07
C GLY A 46 5.94 2.76 0.96
N MET A 47 4.89 2.71 1.79
CA MET A 47 4.55 3.80 2.70
C MET A 47 5.41 3.78 3.98
N LYS A 48 5.56 4.95 4.62
CA LYS A 48 6.14 5.01 5.97
C LYS A 48 5.23 4.23 6.92
N SER A 49 5.79 3.36 7.76
CA SER A 49 5.02 2.45 8.63
C SER A 49 3.96 3.16 9.48
N LYS A 50 4.26 4.35 10.03
CA LYS A 50 3.29 5.15 10.78
C LYS A 50 2.11 5.63 9.93
N SER A 51 2.35 5.97 8.66
CA SER A 51 1.30 6.39 7.73
C SER A 51 0.45 5.19 7.30
N ALA A 52 1.10 4.08 6.91
CA ALA A 52 0.43 2.83 6.57
C ALA A 52 -0.48 2.32 7.70
N GLY A 53 0.01 2.33 8.95
CA GLY A 53 -0.79 1.94 10.11
C GLY A 53 -2.03 2.82 10.33
N LYS A 54 -1.92 4.13 10.09
CA LYS A 54 -3.08 5.04 10.14
C LYS A 54 -4.08 4.78 9.01
N VAL A 55 -3.60 4.48 7.80
CA VAL A 55 -4.46 4.12 6.68
C VAL A 55 -5.21 2.82 6.98
N LEU A 56 -4.52 1.77 7.42
CA LEU A 56 -5.14 0.50 7.82
C LEU A 56 -6.19 0.70 8.93
N ALA A 57 -5.90 1.54 9.92
CA ALA A 57 -6.87 1.87 10.97
C ALA A 57 -8.13 2.57 10.43
N ASN A 58 -8.02 3.38 9.37
CA ASN A 58 -9.17 4.01 8.72
C ASN A 58 -9.92 3.08 7.76
N ILE A 59 -9.27 2.05 7.20
CA ILE A 59 -9.94 0.99 6.43
C ILE A 59 -10.80 0.14 7.36
N GLY A 60 -10.25 -0.30 8.49
CA GLY A 60 -10.96 -1.09 9.50
C GLY A 60 -11.46 -2.46 9.02
N GLY A 61 -12.11 -3.17 9.94
CA GLY A 61 -12.81 -4.43 9.65
C GLY A 61 -11.95 -5.54 9.04
N GLU A 62 -12.60 -6.43 8.31
CA GLU A 62 -11.99 -7.59 7.66
C GLU A 62 -10.94 -7.18 6.61
N GLN A 63 -11.21 -6.11 5.85
CA GLN A 63 -10.30 -5.66 4.80
C GLN A 63 -8.97 -5.15 5.38
N ALA A 64 -8.98 -4.43 6.50
CA ALA A 64 -7.75 -4.04 7.19
C ALA A 64 -6.98 -5.26 7.71
N ALA A 65 -7.67 -6.29 8.22
CA ALA A 65 -7.03 -7.53 8.67
C ALA A 65 -6.29 -8.21 7.51
N ILE A 66 -6.98 -8.44 6.37
CA ILE A 66 -6.40 -9.06 5.17
C ILE A 66 -5.16 -8.29 4.67
N LEU A 67 -5.28 -6.96 4.54
CA LEU A 67 -4.18 -6.12 4.07
C LEU A 67 -3.02 -6.08 5.08
N SER A 68 -3.31 -6.04 6.38
CA SER A 68 -2.27 -6.01 7.42
C SER A 68 -1.49 -7.32 7.51
N THR A 69 -2.16 -8.47 7.36
CA THR A 69 -1.49 -9.78 7.30
C THR A 69 -0.57 -9.84 6.08
N ALA A 70 -1.08 -9.51 4.89
CA ALA A 70 -0.28 -9.54 3.67
C ALA A 70 0.89 -8.54 3.72
N TYR A 71 0.69 -7.35 4.29
CA TYR A 71 1.74 -6.37 4.55
C TYR A 71 2.83 -6.89 5.49
N SER A 72 2.46 -7.62 6.54
CA SER A 72 3.43 -8.18 7.50
C SER A 72 4.26 -9.32 6.94
N THR A 73 3.66 -10.17 6.10
CA THR A 73 4.35 -11.31 5.49
C THR A 73 5.32 -10.89 4.39
N LEU A 74 5.09 -9.76 3.72
CA LEU A 74 6.02 -9.18 2.74
C LEU A 74 7.31 -8.61 3.34
N ARG A 75 7.42 -8.54 4.67
CA ARG A 75 8.61 -8.02 5.37
C ARG A 75 9.61 -9.10 5.79
N GLU A 76 9.33 -10.38 5.55
CA GLU A 76 10.14 -11.50 6.03
C GLU A 76 11.02 -12.20 4.98
N ASP A 77 11.10 -11.68 3.75
CA ASP A 77 12.02 -12.18 2.70
C ASP A 77 13.19 -11.22 2.43
#